data_AF-F5XS15-F1
#
_entry.id   AF-F5XS15-F1
#
_cell.length_a   1.000
_cell.length_b   1.000
_cell.length_c   1.000
_cell.angle_alpha   90.00
_cell.angle_beta   90.00
_cell.angle_gamma   90.00
#
_symmetry.space_group_name_H-M   'P 1'
#
loop_
_entity.id
_entity.type
_entity.pdbx_description
1 polymer ?
#
loop_
_entity_poly.entity_id
_entity_poly.type
_entity_poly.pdbx_seq_one_letter_code
_entity_poly.pdbx_strand_id
1 'polypeptide(L)'
;MNAVTRRRIAHLLLALVGVLIVAYPFTLGANPTPTCRGVQLQPGQTCSKADGSAEQTYEERLATAKNATPVIVGVGLLMAGFGTALFIGDVRRGREQISAR
;
A
#
# COMPACT_ATOMS: atom_id res chain seq x y z
N MET A 1 -17.38 21.47 -10.45
CA MET A 1 -16.02 21.39 -9.88
C MET A 1 -15.02 21.67 -11.00
N ASN A 2 -14.15 22.67 -10.86
CA ASN A 2 -13.26 23.11 -11.95
C ASN A 2 -12.11 22.11 -12.16
N ALA A 3 -11.54 22.06 -13.37
CA ALA A 3 -10.50 21.09 -13.74
C ALA A 3 -9.27 21.14 -12.81
N VAL A 4 -8.89 22.34 -12.37
CA VAL A 4 -7.78 22.57 -11.41
C VAL A 4 -8.09 21.93 -10.05
N THR A 5 -9.29 22.16 -9.51
CA THR A 5 -9.72 21.59 -8.21
C THR A 5 -9.73 20.06 -8.26
N ARG A 6 -10.25 19.48 -9.35
CA ARG A 6 -10.26 18.02 -9.54
C ARG A 6 -8.86 17.42 -9.57
N ARG A 7 -7.91 18.08 -10.24
CA ARG A 7 -6.51 17.63 -10.31
C ARG A 7 -5.83 17.68 -8.93
N ARG A 8 -6.05 18.74 -8.16
CA ARG A 8 -5.54 18.85 -6.77
C ARG A 8 -6.07 17.74 -5.87
N ILE A 9 -7.38 17.47 -5.96
CA ILE A 9 -8.01 16.37 -5.23
C ILE A 9 -7.36 15.04 -5.62
N ALA A 10 -7.12 14.80 -6.92
CA ALA A 10 -6.45 13.57 -7.36
C ALA A 10 -5.04 13.40 -6.77
N HIS A 11 -4.24 14.46 -6.69
CA HIS A 11 -2.91 14.42 -6.06
C HIS A 11 -2.99 14.13 -4.56
N LEU A 12 -3.94 14.76 -3.86
CA LEU A 12 -4.18 14.51 -2.43
C LEU A 12 -4.67 13.08 -2.17
N LEU A 13 -5.58 12.57 -2.99
CA LEU A 13 -6.07 11.20 -2.88
C LEU A 13 -4.93 10.19 -3.09
N LEU A 14 -4.07 10.42 -4.07
CA LEU A 14 -2.89 9.57 -4.29
C LEU A 14 -1.97 9.56 -3.07
N ALA A 15 -1.70 10.73 -2.49
CA ALA A 15 -0.89 10.85 -1.29
C ALA A 15 -1.53 10.10 -0.11
N LEU A 16 -2.83 10.29 0.10
CA LEU A 16 -3.60 9.65 1.16
C LEU A 16 -3.61 8.12 1.02
N VAL A 17 -3.83 7.60 -0.20
CA VAL A 17 -3.75 6.16 -0.47
C VAL A 17 -2.37 5.61 -0.12
N GLY A 18 -1.30 6.31 -0.48
CA GLY A 18 0.06 5.95 -0.08
C GLY A 18 0.23 5.86 1.44
N VAL A 19 -0.28 6.84 2.19
CA VAL A 19 -0.25 6.85 3.67
C VAL A 19 -1.03 5.65 4.24
N LEU A 20 -2.20 5.35 3.71
CA LEU A 20 -2.98 4.19 4.14
C LEU A 20 -2.24 2.87 3.91
N ILE A 21 -1.54 2.74 2.77
CA ILE A 21 -0.71 1.56 2.48
C ILE A 21 0.44 1.43 3.48
N VAL A 22 1.11 2.54 3.83
CA VAL A 22 2.17 2.53 4.86
C VAL A 22 1.62 2.14 6.23
N ALA A 23 0.42 2.61 6.59
CA ALA A 23 -0.19 2.32 7.88
C ALA A 23 -0.73 0.88 8.00
N TYR A 24 -1.05 0.22 6.88
CA TYR A 24 -1.62 -1.12 6.84
C TYR A 24 -0.85 -2.17 7.66
N PRO A 25 0.48 -2.39 7.47
CA PRO A 25 1.21 -3.41 8.21
C PRO A 25 1.31 -3.14 9.72
N PHE A 26 1.02 -1.90 10.17
CA PHE A 26 1.03 -1.54 11.59
C PHE A 26 -0.37 -1.56 12.23
N THR A 27 -1.41 -1.83 11.44
CA THR A 27 -2.80 -1.84 11.87
C THR A 27 -3.43 -3.18 11.54
N LEU A 28 -4.19 -3.26 10.44
CA LEU A 28 -4.91 -4.45 10.01
C LEU A 28 -3.97 -5.58 9.58
N GLY A 29 -2.81 -5.24 9.01
CA GLY A 29 -1.80 -6.19 8.54
C GLY A 29 -0.80 -6.65 9.61
N ALA A 30 -0.90 -6.18 10.85
CA ALA A 30 0.10 -6.45 11.89
C ALA A 30 0.17 -7.93 12.30
N ASN A 31 -0.96 -8.63 12.23
CA ASN A 31 -1.06 -10.05 12.55
C ASN A 31 -1.49 -10.85 11.31
N PRO A 32 -0.56 -11.23 10.43
CA PRO A 32 -0.89 -12.07 9.30
C PRO A 32 -1.36 -13.43 9.80
N THR A 33 -2.60 -13.79 9.47
CA THR A 33 -3.17 -15.09 9.80
C THR A 33 -3.11 -15.99 8.56
N PRO A 34 -2.17 -16.95 8.48
CA PRO A 34 -2.02 -17.79 7.29
C PRO A 34 -3.29 -18.59 7.04
N THR A 35 -3.76 -18.60 5.79
CA THR A 35 -4.92 -19.39 5.38
C THR A 35 -4.57 -20.31 4.22
N CYS A 36 -5.26 -21.44 4.14
CA CYS A 36 -5.25 -22.37 3.02
C CYS A 36 -6.69 -22.65 2.61
N ARG A 37 -7.07 -22.28 1.38
CA ARG A 37 -8.43 -22.45 0.84
C ARG A 37 -9.53 -21.94 1.79
N GLY A 38 -9.28 -20.81 2.45
CA GLY A 38 -10.21 -20.18 3.40
C GLY A 38 -10.18 -20.75 4.82
N VAL A 39 -9.40 -21.80 5.08
CA VAL A 39 -9.20 -22.36 6.42
C VAL A 39 -7.94 -21.78 7.05
N GLN A 40 -8.04 -21.35 8.31
CA GLN A 40 -6.89 -20.86 9.07
C GLN A 40 -5.89 -22.00 9.30
N LEU A 41 -4.64 -21.76 8.95
CA LEU A 41 -3.55 -22.71 9.17
C LEU A 41 -2.99 -22.53 10.59
N GLN A 42 -2.76 -23.63 11.29
CA GLN A 42 -2.13 -23.65 12.61
C GLN A 42 -0.64 -24.02 12.50
N PRO A 43 0.20 -23.66 13.49
CA PRO A 43 1.61 -24.07 13.52
C PRO A 43 1.78 -25.58 13.34
N GLY A 44 2.75 -26.00 12.51
CA GLY A 44 2.97 -27.41 12.17
C GLY A 44 2.02 -27.99 11.11
N GLN A 45 1.00 -27.25 10.64
CA GLN A 45 0.17 -27.69 9.52
C GLN A 45 0.82 -27.35 8.17
N THR A 46 0.57 -28.19 7.17
CA THR A 46 0.96 -27.97 5.78
C THR A 46 -0.26 -27.75 4.89
N CYS A 47 -0.04 -27.07 3.77
CA CYS A 47 -1.05 -26.83 2.75
C CYS A 47 -0.45 -27.13 1.38
N SER A 48 -1.08 -28.02 0.61
CA SER A 48 -0.72 -28.24 -0.78
C SER A 48 -1.11 -27.04 -1.64
N LYS A 49 -0.19 -26.55 -2.46
CA LYS A 49 -0.46 -25.47 -3.41
C LYS A 49 -1.54 -25.87 -4.41
N ALA A 50 -2.25 -24.89 -4.95
CA ALA A 50 -3.37 -25.11 -5.86
C ALA A 50 -2.96 -25.81 -7.17
N ASP A 51 -1.72 -25.63 -7.59
CA ASP A 51 -1.09 -26.25 -8.77
C ASP A 51 -0.48 -27.64 -8.47
N GLY A 52 -0.56 -28.12 -7.23
CA GLY A 52 -0.01 -29.41 -6.80
C GLY A 52 1.53 -29.47 -6.81
N SER A 53 2.22 -28.34 -7.03
CA SER A 53 3.67 -28.33 -7.25
C SER A 53 4.49 -28.54 -5.97
N ALA A 54 3.95 -28.15 -4.81
CA ALA A 54 4.62 -28.26 -3.53
C ALA A 54 3.63 -28.22 -2.36
N GLU A 55 4.02 -28.79 -1.23
CA GLU A 55 3.46 -28.45 0.06
C GLU A 55 4.17 -27.23 0.62
N GLN A 56 3.40 -26.37 1.30
CA GLN A 56 3.92 -25.19 1.95
C GLN A 56 3.50 -25.20 3.42
N THR A 57 4.46 -25.05 4.33
CA THR A 57 4.16 -25.10 5.77
C THR A 57 3.56 -23.79 6.27
N TYR A 58 3.00 -23.82 7.48
CA TYR A 58 2.56 -22.62 8.21
C TYR A 58 3.68 -21.58 8.31
N GLU A 59 4.88 -22.00 8.68
CA GLU A 59 6.04 -21.15 8.94
C GLU A 59 6.52 -20.48 7.66
N GLU A 60 6.53 -21.21 6.54
CA GLU A 60 6.89 -20.68 5.23
C GLU A 60 5.90 -19.61 4.74
N ARG A 61 4.60 -19.84 4.93
CA ARG A 61 3.56 -18.86 4.58
C ARG A 61 3.64 -17.63 5.46
N LEU A 62 3.86 -17.82 6.76
CA LEU A 62 4.02 -16.73 7.71
C LEU A 62 5.26 -15.89 7.40
N ALA A 63 6.39 -16.54 7.09
CA ALA A 63 7.62 -15.86 6.70
C ALA A 63 7.44 -15.06 5.40
N THR A 64 6.78 -15.64 4.41
CA THR A 64 6.47 -14.97 3.13
C THR A 64 5.62 -13.71 3.36
N ALA A 65 4.57 -13.80 4.19
CA ALA A 65 3.74 -12.65 4.53
C ALA A 65 4.53 -11.55 5.23
N LYS A 66 5.42 -11.91 6.18
CA LYS A 66 6.30 -10.96 6.87
C LYS A 66 7.31 -10.30 5.92
N ASN A 67 7.82 -11.05 4.95
CA ASN A 67 8.77 -10.53 3.95
C ASN A 67 8.11 -9.57 2.96
N ALA A 68 6.78 -9.60 2.82
CA ALA A 68 6.05 -8.64 1.99
C ALA A 68 5.97 -7.25 2.62
N THR A 69 6.02 -7.16 3.95
CA THR A 69 5.91 -5.90 4.72
C THR A 69 6.85 -4.78 4.23
N PRO A 70 8.17 -4.97 4.10
CA PRO A 70 9.06 -3.89 3.64
C PRO A 70 8.72 -3.40 2.23
N VAL A 71 8.25 -4.30 1.35
CA VAL A 71 7.82 -3.95 -0.01
C VAL A 71 6.56 -3.07 0.04
N ILE A 72 5.58 -3.46 0.85
CA ILE A 72 4.33 -2.69 1.06
C ILE A 72 4.66 -1.29 1.57
N VAL A 73 5.52 -1.18 2.58
CA VAL A 73 5.94 0.12 3.13
C VAL A 73 6.67 0.96 2.08
N GLY A 74 7.62 0.38 1.34
CA GLY A 74 8.37 1.08 0.31
C GLY A 74 7.48 1.65 -0.80
N VAL A 75 6.54 0.85 -1.31
CA VAL A 75 5.58 1.30 -2.33
C VAL A 75 4.66 2.40 -1.78
N GLY A 76 4.16 2.23 -0.55
CA GLY A 76 3.31 3.24 0.09
C GLY A 76 4.03 4.59 0.27
N LEU A 77 5.30 4.57 0.68
CA LEU A 77 6.12 5.78 0.81
C LEU A 77 6.34 6.48 -0.53
N LEU A 78 6.62 5.73 -1.61
CA LEU A 78 6.77 6.28 -2.95
C LEU A 78 5.49 6.95 -3.43
N MET A 79 4.34 6.30 -3.25
CA MET A 79 3.03 6.87 -3.61
C MET A 79 2.71 8.13 -2.80
N ALA A 80 2.92 8.08 -1.48
CA ALA A 80 2.68 9.21 -0.59
C ALA A 80 3.57 10.41 -0.95
N GLY A 81 4.86 10.17 -1.14
CA GLY A 81 5.84 11.20 -1.51
C GLY A 81 5.53 11.81 -2.88
N PHE A 82 5.25 10.98 -3.88
CA PHE A 82 4.94 11.46 -5.23
C PHE A 82 3.64 12.26 -5.29
N GLY A 83 2.55 11.76 -4.67
CA GLY A 83 1.28 12.49 -4.60
C GLY A 83 1.42 13.85 -3.90
N THR A 84 2.18 13.88 -2.81
CA THR A 84 2.47 15.11 -2.06
C THR A 84 3.28 16.09 -2.90
N ALA A 85 4.33 15.63 -3.58
CA ALA A 85 5.15 16.47 -4.45
C ALA A 85 4.34 17.09 -5.60
N LEU A 86 3.45 16.31 -6.23
CA LEU A 86 2.56 16.81 -7.29
C LEU A 86 1.58 17.86 -6.75
N PHE A 87 1.00 17.64 -5.58
CA PHE A 87 0.09 18.59 -4.96
C PHE A 87 0.80 19.93 -4.66
N ILE A 88 1.97 19.88 -4.02
CA ILE A 88 2.77 21.06 -3.71
C ILE A 88 3.15 21.81 -5.00
N GLY A 89 3.58 21.09 -6.03
CA GLY A 89 3.93 21.66 -7.32
C GLY A 89 2.76 22.40 -7.99
N ASP A 90 1.55 21.83 -7.93
CA ASP A 90 0.36 22.48 -8.49
C ASP A 90 -0.10 23.71 -7.69
N VAL A 91 0.00 23.67 -6.37
CA VAL A 91 -0.32 24.82 -5.50
C VAL A 91 0.67 25.96 -5.76
N ARG A 92 1.97 25.67 -5.86
CA ARG A 92 3.01 26.69 -6.14
C ARG A 92 2.81 27.37 -7.49
N ARG A 93 2.60 26.60 -8.56
CA ARG A 93 2.35 27.15 -9.91
C ARG A 93 1.10 28.04 -9.95
N GLY A 94 0.04 27.64 -9.25
CA GLY A 94 -1.17 28.45 -9.13
C GLY A 94 -0.94 29.79 -8.42
N ARG A 95 -0.03 29.84 -7.43
CA ARG A 95 0.33 31.08 -6.72
C ARG A 95 1.14 32.03 -7.60
N GLU A 96 2.11 31.50 -8.35
CA GLU A 96 2.96 32.29 -9.25
C GLU A 96 2.12 32.99 -10.34
N GLN A 97 1.14 32.31 -10.92
CA GLN A 97 0.24 32.89 -11.93
C GLN A 97 -0.65 34.01 -11.40
N ILE A 98 -1.04 33.96 -10.12
CA ILE A 98 -1.83 35.03 -9.49
C ILE A 98 -0.95 36.25 -9.22
N SER A 99 0.31 36.05 -8.81
CA SER A 99 1.24 37.15 -8.53
C SER A 99 1.76 37.88 -9.77
N ALA A 100 1.72 37.23 -10.93
CA ALA A 100 2.14 37.81 -12.21
C ALA A 100 1.02 38.60 -12.92
N ARG A 101 -0.15 38.74 -12.30
CA ARG A 101 -1.35 39.37 -12.86
C ARG A 101 -1.76 40.57 -12.03
#